data_AF-A0A6P0Y6B8-F1
#
_entry.id   AF-A0A6P0Y6B8-F1
#
_cell.length_a   1.000
_cell.length_b   1.000
_cell.length_c   1.000
_cell.angle_alpha   90.00
_cell.angle_beta   90.00
_cell.angle_gamma   90.00
#
_symmetry.space_group_name_H-M   'P 1'
#
loop_
_entity.id
_entity.type
_entity.pdbx_description
1 polymer ?
#
loop_
_entity_poly.entity_id
_entity_poly.type
_entity_poly.pdbx_seq_one_letter_code
_entity_poly.pdbx_strand_id
1 'polypeptide(L)' 'MQDVGEAILIADLQGKIIEANYKATEILGYHREELVQMHAKQIHPPEIHQKVIATILETAKNGKNFIPNILALRK' A
#
# COMPACT_ATOMS: atom_id res chain seq x y z
N MET A 1 17.16 -11.88 -1.49
CA MET A 1 16.64 -10.56 -1.94
C MET A 1 15.35 -10.15 -1.19
N GLN A 2 15.19 -10.50 0.09
CA GLN A 2 14.01 -10.10 0.91
C GLN A 2 14.42 -9.15 2.05
N ASP A 3 15.50 -8.39 1.87
CA ASP A 3 16.02 -7.44 2.87
C ASP A 3 15.61 -6.02 2.49
N VAL A 4 14.30 -5.77 2.51
CA VAL A 4 13.80 -4.40 2.55
C VAL A 4 12.97 -4.34 3.81
N GLY A 5 13.46 -3.64 4.84
CA GLY A 5 12.73 -3.41 6.10
C GLY A 5 11.43 -2.60 5.92
N GLU A 6 10.94 -2.49 4.68
CA GLU A 6 9.82 -1.69 4.25
C GLU A 6 8.64 -2.60 3.89
N ALA A 7 7.44 -2.09 4.15
CA ALA A 7 6.20 -2.72 3.73
C ALA A 7 6.08 -2.59 2.20
N ILE A 8 5.92 -3.71 1.51
CA ILE A 8 5.67 -3.74 0.06
C ILE A 8 4.25 -4.23 -0.17
N LEU A 9 3.48 -3.42 -0.87
CA LEU A 9 2.11 -3.71 -1.28
C LEU A 9 2.05 -3.58 -2.80
N ILE A 10 1.40 -4.54 -3.45
CA ILE A 10 1.07 -4.50 -4.87
C ILE A 10 -0.43 -4.32 -4.97
N ALA A 11 -0.87 -3.32 -5.72
CA ALA A 11 -2.28 -3.05 -5.97
C ALA A 11 -2.57 -2.98 -7.47
N ASP A 12 -3.79 -3.31 -7.84
CA ASP A 12 -4.32 -3.12 -9.19
C ASP A 12 -4.53 -1.62 -9.52
N LEU A 13 -4.81 -1.29 -10.78
CA LEU A 13 -5.11 0.07 -11.25
C LEU A 13 -6.25 0.76 -10.49
N GLN A 14 -7.16 -0.02 -9.92
CA GLN A 14 -8.25 0.49 -9.08
C GLN A 14 -7.83 0.72 -7.62
N GLY A 15 -6.58 0.43 -7.25
CA GLY A 15 -6.04 0.57 -5.89
C GLY A 15 -6.43 -0.58 -4.95
N LYS A 16 -6.99 -1.67 -5.46
CA LYS A 16 -7.23 -2.90 -4.71
C LYS A 16 -5.91 -3.64 -4.53
N ILE A 17 -5.53 -3.94 -3.29
CA ILE A 17 -4.29 -4.67 -3.00
C ILE A 17 -4.45 -6.09 -3.54
N ILE A 18 -3.50 -6.55 -4.35
CA ILE A 18 -3.45 -7.91 -4.89
C ILE A 18 -2.40 -8.75 -4.18
N GLU A 19 -1.31 -8.12 -3.70
CA GLU A 19 -0.28 -8.79 -2.92
C GLU A 19 0.31 -7.87 -1.84
N ALA A 20 0.81 -8.49 -0.77
CA ALA A 20 1.54 -7.84 0.30
C ALA A 20 2.70 -8.75 0.73
N ASN A 21 3.87 -8.17 1.00
CA ASN A 21 4.99 -8.92 1.58
C ASN A 21 4.75 -9.18 3.08
N TYR A 22 5.47 -10.18 3.64
CA TYR A 22 5.40 -10.48 5.07
C TYR A 22 5.71 -9.23 5.92
N LYS A 23 6.65 -8.39 5.47
CA LYS A 23 6.99 -7.18 6.21
C LYS A 23 5.84 -6.18 6.33
N ALA A 24 5.00 -6.05 5.31
CA ALA A 24 3.79 -5.25 5.35
C ALA A 24 2.80 -5.76 6.40
N THR A 25 2.66 -7.09 6.53
CA THR A 25 1.81 -7.67 7.58
C THR A 25 2.33 -7.36 8.98
N GLU A 26 3.65 -7.43 9.21
CA GLU A 26 4.27 -7.08 10.49
C GLU A 26 4.15 -5.58 10.82
N ILE A 27 4.38 -4.71 9.84
CA ILE A 27 4.39 -3.26 10.03
C ILE A 27 2.97 -2.73 10.23
N LEU A 28 2.02 -3.19 9.41
CA LEU A 28 0.64 -2.71 9.41
C LEU A 28 -0.22 -3.40 10.48
N GLY A 29 0.18 -4.60 10.92
CA GLY A 29 -0.58 -5.40 11.88
C GLY A 29 -1.79 -6.12 11.28
N TYR A 30 -1.86 -6.22 9.95
CA TYR A 30 -2.91 -6.93 9.23
C TYR A 30 -2.38 -8.24 8.68
N HIS A 31 -3.23 -9.27 8.65
CA HIS A 31 -2.91 -10.49 7.92
C HIS A 31 -2.85 -10.22 6.42
N ARG A 32 -2.04 -11.00 5.69
CA ARG A 32 -1.92 -10.89 4.23
C ARG A 32 -3.30 -10.99 3.56
N GLU A 33 -4.14 -11.91 4.03
CA GLU A 33 -5.50 -12.15 3.52
C GLU A 33 -6.40 -10.92 3.68
N GLU A 34 -6.30 -10.23 4.81
CA GLU A 34 -7.01 -8.98 5.05
C GLU A 34 -6.49 -7.89 4.11
N LEU A 35 -5.17 -7.74 4.01
CA LEU A 35 -4.54 -6.74 3.15
C LEU A 35 -4.98 -6.90 1.69
N VAL A 36 -4.95 -8.11 1.13
CA VAL A 36 -5.36 -8.35 -0.27
C VAL A 36 -6.87 -8.22 -0.52
N GLN A 37 -7.68 -8.14 0.53
CA GLN A 37 -9.10 -7.79 0.42
C GLN A 37 -9.35 -6.30 0.61
N MET A 38 -8.38 -5.56 1.14
CA MET A 38 -8.48 -4.12 1.37
C MET A 38 -8.07 -3.31 0.14
N HIS A 39 -8.62 -2.10 0.08
CA HIS A 39 -8.17 -1.07 -0.85
C HIS A 39 -7.03 -0.28 -0.20
N ALA A 40 -5.99 0.06 -0.98
CA ALA A 40 -4.83 0.81 -0.50
C ALA A 40 -5.17 2.15 0.19
N LYS A 41 -6.33 2.76 -0.06
CA LYS A 41 -6.77 3.96 0.69
C LYS A 41 -7.20 3.63 2.13
N GLN A 42 -7.72 2.43 2.39
CA GLN A 42 -8.24 2.04 3.71
C GLN A 42 -7.14 1.86 4.76
N ILE A 43 -5.91 1.57 4.31
CA ILE A 43 -4.73 1.51 5.19
C ILE A 43 -4.16 2.90 5.50
N HIS A 44 -4.75 3.96 4.97
CA HIS A 44 -4.30 5.34 5.14
C HIS A 44 -5.42 6.19 5.75
N PRO A 45 -5.10 7.27 6.50
CA PRO A 45 -6.11 8.17 7.02
C PRO A 45 -6.81 8.95 5.88
N PRO A 46 -8.09 9.35 6.06
CA PRO A 46 -8.93 9.95 5.02
C PRO A 46 -8.34 11.23 4.41
N GLU A 47 -7.57 11.98 5.21
CA GLU A 47 -6.85 13.18 4.80
C GLU A 47 -5.87 12.97 3.64
N ILE A 48 -5.30 11.76 3.50
CA ILE A 48 -4.37 11.44 2.42
C ILE A 48 -4.97 10.52 1.35
N HIS A 49 -6.24 10.15 1.43
CA HIS A 49 -6.88 9.25 0.45
C HIS A 49 -6.76 9.77 -0.98
N GLN A 50 -7.03 11.07 -1.19
CA GLN A 50 -6.91 11.68 -2.51
C GLN A 50 -5.47 11.63 -3.03
N LYS A 51 -4.49 11.87 -2.16
CA LYS A 51 -3.07 11.83 -2.51
C LYS A 51 -2.63 10.41 -2.86
N VAL A 52 -3.05 9.42 -2.08
CA VAL A 52 -2.80 7.99 -2.33
C VAL A 52 -3.34 7.57 -3.69
N ILE A 53 -4.61 7.90 -3.99
CA ILE A 53 -5.24 7.52 -5.26
C ILE A 53 -4.56 8.21 -6.43
N ALA A 54 -4.28 9.52 -6.31
CA ALA A 54 -3.57 10.27 -7.35
C ALA A 54 -2.21 9.63 -7.65
N THR A 55 -1.45 9.28 -6.61
CA THR A 55 -0.13 8.65 -6.81
C THR A 55 -0.24 7.24 -7.39
N ILE A 56 -1.22 6.43 -6.99
CA ILE A 56 -1.45 5.10 -7.60
C ILE A 56 -1.73 5.25 -9.11
N LEU A 57 -2.60 6.19 -9.49
CA LEU A 57 -2.91 6.48 -10.89
C LEU A 57 -1.70 7.01 -11.67
N GLU A 58 -0.85 7.83 -11.06
CA GLU A 58 0.40 8.30 -11.66
C GLU A 58 1.42 7.17 -11.82
N THR A 59 1.50 6.27 -10.83
CA THR A 59 2.42 5.11 -10.82
C THR A 59 2.02 4.11 -11.89
N ALA A 60 0.72 3.86 -12.04
CA ALA A 60 0.16 3.04 -13.10
C ALA A 60 0.52 3.56 -14.50
N LYS A 61 0.62 4.88 -14.67
CA LYS A 61 0.98 5.51 -15.95
C LYS A 61 2.49 5.58 -16.20
N ASN A 62 3.32 5.72 -15.16
CA ASN A 62 4.77 5.97 -15.29
C ASN A 62 5.67 4.81 -14.80
N GLY A 63 5.09 3.68 -14.38
CA GLY A 63 5.81 2.43 -14.16
C GLY A 63 6.46 2.25 -12.78
N LYS A 64 6.91 3.32 -12.10
CA LYS A 64 7.35 3.28 -10.69
C LYS A 64 7.26 4.67 -10.05
N ASN A 65 6.56 4.78 -8.93
CA ASN A 65 6.56 5.97 -8.09
C ASN A 65 6.72 5.51 -6.64
N PHE A 66 7.69 6.08 -5.94
CA PHE A 66 7.99 5.78 -4.55
C PHE A 66 7.47 6.92 -3.68
N ILE A 67 6.63 6.61 -2.70
CA ILE A 67 6.16 7.60 -1.72
C ILE A 67 6.96 7.37 -0.44
N PRO A 68 8.02 8.15 -0.19
CA PRO A 68 8.68 8.10 1.10
C PRO A 68 7.72 8.62 2.17
N ASN A 69 7.66 7.92 3.30
CA ASN A 69 7.01 8.38 4.53
C ASN A 69 5.48 8.58 4.43
N ILE A 70 4.76 7.57 3.93
CA ILE A 70 3.30 7.59 3.97
C ILE A 70 2.77 6.99 5.29
N LEU A 71 1.96 7.76 6.01
CA LEU A 71 1.34 7.34 7.27
C LEU A 71 0.36 6.20 7.00
N ALA A 72 0.69 5.00 7.46
CA ALA A 72 -0.20 3.87 7.42
C ALA A 72 -0.87 3.67 8.79
N LEU A 73 -2.19 3.44 8.76
CA LEU A 73 -2.96 3.10 9.94
C LEU A 73 -2.57 1.70 10.39
N ARG A 74 -1.95 1.62 11.56
CA ARG A 74 -1.65 0.35 12.23
C ARG A 74 -2.87 -0.11 13.02
N LYS A 75 -3.19 -1.40 12.94
CA LYS A 75 -4.23 -2.04 13.75
C LYS A 75 -3.75 -2.28 15.18
#